data_AF-A0A7V1UMM9-F1
#
_entry.id   AF-A0A7V1UMM9-F1
#
_cell.length_a   1.000
_cell.length_b   1.000
_cell.length_c   1.000
_cell.angle_alpha   90.00
_cell.angle_beta   90.00
_cell.angle_gamma   90.00
#
_symmetry.space_group_name_H-M   'P 1'
#
loop_
_entity.id
_entity.type
_entity.pdbx_description
1 polymer ?
#
loop_
_entity_poly.entity_id
_entity_poly.type
_entity_poly.pdbx_seq_one_letter_code
_entity_poly.pdbx_strand_id
1 'polypeptide(L)'
;MANMSFTASAEMTQDNTMILNMGPQHPSTHGVLRLLLEIDGERVVRMMPDIGFLHTGIEKTAEAKFYQQVVTLTDRIDYLCPMTNNLCYVLAVEKLLEIEPPPRGQWLRVLLNELTRIASHLVWLGTQALDMGAMSVFLYCFREREEILRIFENVAGQRMMTSYFRVGGVSMEPPLDFFARVKKFASTFNEKVDEYEGLLTANTIWMGRTKGVAYISAEDAIALGVTGPSLRASGVDWDLRRDMPYSSYDKFQFKVPVATGGDVYTRYMLRIEEMRQSIGIVKQALEGMPEGPVEADAPKVVLPDREKMKTQMEALIYHFKIVTEGFAVPPGEVYQAIESPRG
;
A
#
# COMPACT_ATOMS: atom_id res chain seq x y z
N MET A 1 6.03 -22.22 33.71
CA MET A 1 5.91 -21.08 32.77
C MET A 1 7.31 -20.51 32.62
N ALA A 2 8.04 -20.96 31.60
CA ALA A 2 9.37 -20.46 31.32
C ALA A 2 9.22 -19.06 30.72
N ASN A 3 9.70 -18.05 31.45
CA ASN A 3 9.96 -16.73 30.88
C ASN A 3 11.09 -16.87 29.86
N MET A 4 10.77 -17.26 28.63
CA MET A 4 11.63 -17.00 27.49
C MET A 4 11.47 -15.51 27.15
N SER A 5 12.22 -14.66 27.86
CA SER A 5 12.45 -13.31 27.37
C SER A 5 13.31 -13.44 26.10
N PHE A 6 12.67 -13.49 24.94
CA PHE A 6 13.29 -13.29 23.62
C PHE A 6 13.74 -11.83 23.44
N THR A 7 14.24 -11.19 24.49
CA THR A 7 14.95 -9.93 24.33
C THR A 7 16.29 -10.28 23.71
N ALA A 8 16.50 -9.88 22.45
CA ALA A 8 17.81 -9.95 21.81
C ALA A 8 18.85 -9.33 22.76
N SER A 9 19.69 -10.18 23.36
CA SER A 9 20.84 -9.75 24.15
C SER A 9 22.05 -9.75 23.21
N ALA A 10 22.50 -8.56 22.82
CA ALA A 10 23.78 -8.44 22.15
C ALA A 10 24.89 -8.65 23.20
N GLU A 11 25.59 -9.78 23.13
CA GLU A 11 26.86 -9.94 23.83
C GLU A 11 27.93 -9.13 23.09
N MET A 12 28.77 -8.41 23.86
CA MET A 12 29.86 -7.62 23.30
C MET A 12 30.88 -8.55 22.64
N THR A 13 31.05 -8.41 21.33
CA THR A 13 31.97 -9.23 20.55
C THR A 13 33.41 -8.72 20.62
N GLN A 14 33.64 -7.44 20.94
CA GLN A 14 34.95 -6.81 21.07
C GLN A 14 34.97 -5.75 22.20
N ASP A 15 36.12 -5.59 22.88
CA ASP A 15 36.28 -4.68 24.03
C ASP A 15 36.09 -3.17 23.71
N ASN A 16 36.11 -2.78 22.42
CA ASN A 16 36.02 -1.37 21.99
C ASN A 16 34.65 -0.97 21.40
N THR A 17 33.70 -1.88 21.28
CA THR A 17 32.37 -1.58 20.72
C THR A 17 31.37 -1.15 21.79
N MET A 18 30.53 -0.17 21.50
CA MET A 18 29.44 0.26 22.38
C MET A 18 28.10 -0.26 21.85
N ILE A 19 27.26 -0.80 22.75
CA ILE A 19 25.89 -1.18 22.42
C ILE A 19 24.97 0.01 22.75
N LEU A 20 24.34 0.57 21.72
CA LEU A 20 23.35 1.63 21.82
C LEU A 20 21.95 1.06 21.57
N ASN A 21 21.04 1.28 22.51
CA ASN A 21 19.64 0.94 22.35
C ASN A 21 18.87 2.17 21.84
N MET A 22 18.43 2.12 20.58
CA MET A 22 17.63 3.16 19.95
C MET A 22 16.15 2.73 19.91
N GLY A 23 15.29 3.44 20.64
CA GLY A 23 13.86 3.11 20.76
C GLY A 23 13.49 2.51 22.13
N PRO A 24 12.25 2.03 22.32
CA PRO A 24 11.19 1.85 21.32
C PRO A 24 10.47 3.14 20.92
N GLN A 25 10.67 4.24 21.66
CA GLN A 25 10.12 5.56 21.37
C GLN A 25 11.24 6.49 20.89
N HIS A 26 11.28 6.78 19.58
CA HIS A 26 12.18 7.76 18.99
C HIS A 26 11.48 8.46 17.80
N PRO A 27 11.68 9.77 17.57
CA PRO A 27 11.03 10.48 16.45
C PRO A 27 11.29 9.85 15.07
N SER A 28 12.52 9.39 14.83
CA SER A 28 12.93 8.74 13.57
C SER A 28 12.45 7.28 13.43
N THR A 29 11.93 6.67 14.50
CA THR A 29 11.23 5.40 14.39
C THR A 29 9.77 5.72 14.16
N HIS A 30 9.39 5.97 12.90
CA HIS A 30 7.99 6.22 12.51
C HIS A 30 7.12 4.98 12.77
N GLY A 31 6.70 4.82 14.03
CA GLY A 31 6.09 3.62 14.58
C GLY A 31 6.70 3.26 15.92
N VAL A 32 6.71 1.96 16.25
CA VAL A 32 7.37 1.44 17.45
C VAL A 32 8.42 0.43 16.99
N LEU A 33 9.68 0.83 17.04
CA LEU A 33 10.81 0.02 16.62
C LEU A 33 11.94 0.18 17.63
N ARG A 34 12.55 -0.94 18.01
CA ARG A 34 13.74 -0.94 18.85
C ARG A 34 14.90 -1.49 18.04
N LEU A 35 15.97 -0.72 17.94
CA LEU A 35 17.21 -1.11 17.26
C LEU A 35 18.32 -1.22 18.28
N LEU A 36 18.88 -2.41 18.42
CA LEU A 36 20.12 -2.62 19.16
C LEU A 36 21.28 -2.46 18.18
N LEU A 37 22.01 -1.37 18.33
CA LEU A 37 23.13 -1.00 17.49
C LEU A 37 24.44 -1.29 18.22
N GLU A 38 25.32 -2.07 17.60
CA GLU A 38 26.71 -2.20 18.01
C GLU A 38 27.53 -1.22 17.18
N ILE A 39 28.11 -0.23 17.85
CA ILE A 39 28.77 0.92 17.23
C ILE A 39 30.24 0.93 17.65
N ASP A 40 31.11 1.15 16.67
CA ASP A 40 32.52 1.49 16.86
C ASP A 40 32.73 2.95 16.43
N GLY A 41 32.75 3.86 17.42
CA GLY A 41 32.77 5.31 17.18
C GLY A 41 31.53 5.81 16.42
N GLU A 42 31.69 6.09 15.12
CA GLU A 42 30.62 6.54 14.22
C GLU A 42 30.13 5.43 13.27
N ARG A 43 30.80 4.26 13.26
CA ARG A 43 30.49 3.16 12.34
C ARG A 43 29.58 2.14 13.02
N VAL A 44 28.46 1.84 12.38
CA VAL A 44 27.59 0.72 12.79
C VAL A 44 28.23 -0.59 12.32
N VAL A 45 28.56 -1.47 13.25
CA VAL A 45 29.15 -2.80 12.98
C VAL A 45 28.04 -3.84 12.81
N ARG A 46 27.07 -3.83 13.72
CA ARG A 46 25.95 -4.77 13.73
C ARG A 46 24.68 -4.05 14.17
N MET A 47 23.55 -4.43 13.57
CA MET A 47 22.23 -3.96 13.96
C MET A 47 21.31 -5.16 14.15
N MET A 48 20.66 -5.22 15.31
CA MET A 48 19.62 -6.20 15.60
C MET A 48 18.29 -5.45 15.80
N PRO A 49 17.38 -5.50 14.81
CA PRO A 49 16.04 -4.93 14.97
C PRO A 49 15.17 -5.85 15.83
N ASP A 50 14.71 -5.33 16.95
CA ASP A 50 13.71 -5.95 17.82
C ASP A 50 12.33 -5.43 17.42
N ILE A 51 11.55 -6.32 16.78
CA ILE A 51 10.23 -6.04 16.19
C ILE A 51 9.14 -6.80 16.96
N GLY A 52 7.88 -6.45 16.73
CA GLY A 52 6.73 -7.14 17.33
C GLY A 52 5.99 -6.34 18.40
N PHE A 53 6.43 -5.12 18.72
CA PHE A 53 5.68 -4.21 19.61
C PHE A 53 4.27 -3.87 19.10
N LEU A 54 4.03 -3.98 17.78
CA LEU A 54 2.73 -3.81 17.14
C LEU A 54 2.12 -5.14 16.67
N HIS A 55 2.62 -6.28 17.14
CA HIS A 55 2.02 -7.58 16.84
C HIS A 55 0.68 -7.71 17.55
N THR A 56 -0.40 -7.76 16.77
CA THR A 56 -1.78 -7.81 17.27
C THR A 56 -2.48 -9.14 16.99
N GLY A 57 -1.77 -10.14 16.43
CA GLY A 57 -2.35 -11.44 16.09
C GLY A 57 -3.44 -11.37 15.03
N ILE A 58 -3.26 -10.54 13.99
CA ILE A 58 -4.24 -10.34 12.91
C ILE A 58 -4.57 -11.66 12.22
N GLU A 59 -3.56 -12.47 11.88
CA GLU A 59 -3.71 -13.78 11.25
C GLU A 59 -4.57 -14.72 12.09
N LYS A 60 -4.28 -14.79 13.40
CA LYS A 60 -5.05 -15.63 14.32
C LYS A 60 -6.49 -15.15 14.48
N THR A 61 -6.70 -13.84 14.46
CA THR A 61 -8.03 -13.24 14.50
C THR A 61 -8.80 -13.51 13.21
N ALA A 62 -8.11 -13.59 12.06
CA ALA A 62 -8.72 -13.89 10.78
C ALA A 62 -9.27 -15.33 10.71
N GLU A 63 -8.61 -16.30 11.35
CA GLU A 63 -9.11 -17.69 11.45
C GLU A 63 -10.49 -17.80 12.13
N ALA A 64 -10.77 -16.92 13.08
CA ALA A 64 -12.02 -16.94 13.86
C ALA A 64 -13.16 -16.13 13.22
N LYS A 65 -12.92 -15.47 12.08
CA LYS A 65 -13.86 -14.54 11.45
C LYS A 65 -14.27 -15.00 10.07
N PHE A 66 -15.47 -14.59 9.64
CA PHE A 66 -15.92 -14.80 8.27
C PHE A 66 -15.11 -13.95 7.28
N TYR A 67 -14.97 -14.41 6.04
CA TYR A 67 -14.21 -13.73 4.99
C TYR A 67 -14.58 -12.24 4.82
N GLN A 68 -15.86 -11.89 4.88
CA GLN A 68 -16.31 -10.48 4.77
C GLN A 68 -15.89 -9.61 5.96
N GLN A 69 -15.74 -10.19 7.15
CA GLN A 69 -15.33 -9.48 8.36
C GLN A 69 -13.81 -9.25 8.38
N VAL A 70 -13.03 -10.14 7.77
CA VAL A 70 -11.57 -10.04 7.69
C VAL A 70 -11.11 -8.83 6.87
N VAL A 71 -11.89 -8.36 5.89
CA VAL A 71 -11.60 -7.13 5.11
C VAL A 71 -11.30 -5.93 6.01
N THR A 72 -11.97 -5.81 7.15
CA THR A 72 -11.75 -4.70 8.10
C THR A 72 -10.42 -4.80 8.87
N LEU A 73 -9.83 -5.99 8.91
CA LEU A 73 -8.53 -6.25 9.51
C LEU A 73 -7.40 -5.98 8.51
N THR A 74 -7.60 -6.32 7.24
CA THR A 74 -6.59 -6.12 6.18
C THR A 74 -6.28 -4.64 5.93
N ASP A 75 -7.27 -3.76 6.13
CA ASP A 75 -7.09 -2.31 6.15
C ASP A 75 -5.99 -1.84 7.12
N ARG A 76 -5.75 -2.58 8.21
CA ARG A 76 -4.87 -2.18 9.31
C ARG A 76 -3.45 -2.74 9.23
N ILE A 77 -3.16 -3.59 8.24
CA ILE A 77 -1.82 -4.19 8.07
C ILE A 77 -0.83 -3.10 7.66
N ASP A 78 -1.06 -2.46 6.52
CA ASP A 78 -0.43 -1.17 6.18
C ASP A 78 -1.51 -0.09 6.18
N TYR A 79 -1.54 0.68 7.28
CA TYR A 79 -2.51 1.74 7.50
C TYR A 79 -2.37 2.92 6.53
N LEU A 80 -1.30 2.98 5.72
CA LEU A 80 -1.15 3.99 4.66
C LEU A 80 -1.78 3.56 3.34
N CYS A 81 -1.86 2.26 3.05
CA CYS A 81 -2.44 1.72 1.81
C CYS A 81 -3.59 0.70 2.04
N PRO A 82 -4.67 1.11 2.72
CA PRO A 82 -5.79 0.23 3.07
C PRO A 82 -6.46 -0.41 1.84
N MET A 83 -6.73 0.38 0.79
CA MET A 83 -7.36 -0.11 -0.44
C MET A 83 -6.52 -1.19 -1.13
N THR A 84 -5.19 -1.00 -1.18
CA THR A 84 -4.28 -1.96 -1.82
C THR A 84 -4.25 -3.27 -1.03
N ASN A 85 -4.17 -3.22 0.30
CA ASN A 85 -4.22 -4.43 1.13
C ASN A 85 -5.55 -5.19 0.95
N ASN A 86 -6.66 -4.46 0.93
CA ASN A 86 -7.97 -5.07 0.68
C ASN A 86 -8.04 -5.70 -0.71
N LEU A 87 -7.46 -5.07 -1.72
CA LEU A 87 -7.41 -5.63 -3.06
C LEU A 87 -6.67 -6.98 -3.05
N CYS A 88 -5.52 -7.07 -2.38
CA CYS A 88 -4.76 -8.31 -2.30
C CYS A 88 -5.61 -9.45 -1.70
N TYR A 89 -6.24 -9.17 -0.56
CA TYR A 89 -7.10 -10.12 0.13
C TYR A 89 -8.31 -10.51 -0.71
N VAL A 90 -8.99 -9.53 -1.30
CA VAL A 90 -10.19 -9.75 -2.10
C VAL A 90 -9.88 -10.55 -3.35
N LEU A 91 -8.78 -10.26 -4.05
CA LEU A 91 -8.35 -11.03 -5.23
C LEU A 91 -8.01 -12.49 -4.87
N ALA A 92 -7.41 -12.73 -3.69
CA ALA A 92 -7.15 -14.09 -3.22
C ALA A 92 -8.46 -14.88 -3.00
N VAL A 93 -9.46 -14.25 -2.37
CA VAL A 93 -10.77 -14.86 -2.13
C VAL A 93 -11.56 -15.03 -3.44
N GLU A 94 -11.51 -14.06 -4.35
CA GLU A 94 -12.13 -14.13 -5.68
C GLU A 94 -11.55 -15.27 -6.52
N LYS A 95 -10.24 -15.48 -6.44
CA LYS A 95 -9.55 -16.59 -7.12
C LYS A 95 -9.89 -17.95 -6.52
N LEU A 96 -10.15 -18.05 -5.21
CA LEU A 96 -10.68 -19.27 -4.57
C LEU A 96 -12.13 -19.57 -4.97
N LEU A 97 -12.92 -18.52 -5.22
CA LEU A 97 -14.33 -18.63 -5.60
C LEU A 97 -14.54 -18.73 -7.12
N GLU A 98 -13.48 -18.55 -7.92
CA GLU A 98 -13.53 -18.47 -9.39
C GLU A 98 -14.52 -17.39 -9.88
N ILE A 99 -14.59 -16.26 -9.17
CA ILE A 99 -15.47 -15.12 -9.51
C ILE A 99 -14.65 -14.00 -10.13
N GLU A 100 -15.03 -13.56 -11.32
CA GLU A 100 -14.45 -12.37 -11.94
C GLU A 100 -15.35 -11.14 -11.72
N PRO A 101 -14.82 -10.04 -11.13
CA PRO A 101 -15.57 -8.80 -10.99
C PRO A 101 -15.77 -8.11 -12.36
N PRO A 102 -16.85 -7.34 -12.53
CA PRO A 102 -17.16 -6.70 -13.81
C PRO A 102 -16.09 -5.65 -14.20
N PRO A 103 -15.95 -5.33 -15.50
CA PRO A 103 -14.92 -4.40 -15.98
C PRO A 103 -14.94 -3.03 -15.29
N ARG A 104 -16.11 -2.47 -15.02
CA ARG A 104 -16.23 -1.18 -14.33
C ARG A 104 -15.72 -1.24 -12.89
N GLY A 105 -16.03 -2.32 -12.16
CA GLY A 105 -15.50 -2.57 -10.82
C GLY A 105 -13.98 -2.71 -10.81
N GLN A 106 -13.40 -3.40 -11.79
CA GLN A 106 -11.95 -3.53 -11.96
C GLN A 106 -11.27 -2.17 -12.21
N TRP A 107 -11.84 -1.34 -13.09
CA TRP A 107 -11.30 0.00 -13.38
C TRP A 107 -11.39 0.95 -12.19
N LEU A 108 -12.48 0.90 -11.43
CA LEU A 108 -12.60 1.66 -10.17
C LEU A 108 -11.57 1.23 -9.13
N ARG A 109 -11.30 -0.08 -9.02
CA ARG A 109 -10.24 -0.61 -8.16
C ARG A 109 -8.87 -0.06 -8.57
N VAL A 110 -8.53 -0.10 -9.85
CA VAL A 110 -7.26 0.45 -10.36
C VAL A 110 -7.13 1.94 -10.04
N LEU A 111 -8.16 2.74 -10.33
CA LEU A 111 -8.17 4.18 -10.07
C LEU A 111 -7.92 4.49 -8.58
N LEU A 112 -8.63 3.81 -7.68
CA LEU A 112 -8.48 4.02 -6.24
C LEU A 112 -7.15 3.48 -5.68
N ASN A 113 -6.62 2.40 -6.25
CA ASN A 113 -5.30 1.89 -5.89
C ASN A 113 -4.18 2.85 -6.29
N GLU A 114 -4.24 3.46 -7.48
CA GLU A 114 -3.22 4.42 -7.88
C GLU A 114 -3.29 5.72 -7.06
N LEU A 115 -4.49 6.18 -6.67
CA LEU A 115 -4.63 7.27 -5.69
C LEU A 115 -4.04 6.88 -4.31
N THR A 116 -4.24 5.64 -3.90
CA THR A 116 -3.67 5.12 -2.65
C THR A 116 -2.14 5.03 -2.73
N ARG A 117 -1.59 4.67 -3.90
CA ARG A 117 -0.14 4.67 -4.16
C ARG A 117 0.45 6.06 -4.00
N ILE A 118 -0.18 7.06 -4.61
CA ILE A 118 0.23 8.46 -4.46
C ILE A 118 0.17 8.88 -2.98
N ALA A 119 -0.93 8.59 -2.27
CA ALA A 119 -1.07 8.93 -0.86
C ALA A 119 0.02 8.29 0.02
N SER A 120 0.43 7.06 -0.27
CA SER A 120 1.50 6.36 0.45
C SER A 120 2.88 6.98 0.15
N HIS A 121 3.18 7.26 -1.12
CA HIS A 121 4.44 7.91 -1.51
C HIS A 121 4.57 9.32 -0.93
N LEU A 122 3.49 10.10 -0.82
CA LEU A 122 3.50 11.42 -0.19
C LEU A 122 3.89 11.36 1.29
N VAL A 123 3.38 10.37 2.04
CA VAL A 123 3.79 10.20 3.44
C VAL A 123 5.26 9.81 3.50
N TRP A 124 5.68 8.81 2.72
CA TRP A 124 7.07 8.38 2.70
C TRP A 124 8.04 9.55 2.37
N LEU A 125 7.74 10.34 1.35
CA LEU A 125 8.55 11.48 0.94
C LEU A 125 8.59 12.52 2.06
N GLY A 126 7.44 12.85 2.63
CA GLY A 126 7.34 13.81 3.72
C GLY A 126 8.12 13.36 4.96
N THR A 127 7.98 12.10 5.38
CA THR A 127 8.67 11.56 6.55
C THR A 127 10.17 11.45 6.32
N GLN A 128 10.59 10.98 5.14
CA GLN A 128 12.01 10.88 4.82
C GLN A 128 12.66 12.28 4.77
N ALA A 129 11.96 13.28 4.21
CA ALA A 129 12.42 14.65 4.22
C ALA A 129 12.53 15.21 5.64
N LEU A 130 11.52 14.95 6.50
CA LEU A 130 11.50 15.37 7.90
C LEU A 130 12.67 14.79 8.70
N ASP A 131 12.94 13.50 8.55
CA ASP A 131 14.05 12.81 9.23
C ASP A 131 15.43 13.36 8.82
N MET A 132 15.54 13.91 7.61
CA MET A 132 16.75 14.60 7.14
C MET A 132 16.77 16.10 7.47
N GLY A 133 15.72 16.63 8.10
CA GLY A 133 15.62 18.02 8.56
C GLY A 133 14.81 18.96 7.67
N ALA A 134 14.25 18.49 6.56
CA ALA A 134 13.44 19.29 5.63
C ALA A 134 11.95 19.31 6.03
N MET A 135 11.61 20.12 7.03
CA MET A 135 10.25 20.20 7.60
C MET A 135 9.19 20.74 6.62
N SER A 136 9.55 21.66 5.71
CA SER A 136 8.59 22.29 4.79
C SER A 136 7.97 21.29 3.81
N VAL A 137 8.77 20.36 3.29
CA VAL A 137 8.30 19.35 2.32
C VAL A 137 7.27 18.42 2.96
N PHE A 138 7.44 18.08 4.25
CA PHE A 138 6.47 17.29 5.01
C PHE A 138 5.09 17.97 5.02
N LEU A 139 5.03 19.27 5.34
CA LEU A 139 3.77 20.01 5.41
C LEU A 139 3.09 20.11 4.05
N TYR A 140 3.88 20.29 2.98
CA TYR A 140 3.33 20.29 1.63
C TYR A 140 2.77 18.90 1.31
N CYS A 141 3.57 17.82 1.38
CA CYS A 141 3.08 16.47 1.08
C CYS A 141 1.77 16.10 1.82
N PHE A 142 1.59 16.56 3.07
CA PHE A 142 0.36 16.35 3.83
C PHE A 142 -0.85 17.16 3.33
N ARG A 143 -0.63 18.36 2.78
CA ARG A 143 -1.67 19.15 2.09
C ARG A 143 -2.23 18.40 0.88
N GLU A 144 -1.36 17.88 0.02
CA GLU A 144 -1.79 17.09 -1.14
C GLU A 144 -2.44 15.76 -0.73
N ARG A 145 -1.90 15.11 0.30
CA ARG A 145 -2.50 13.89 0.86
C ARG A 145 -3.90 14.13 1.41
N GLU A 146 -4.15 15.27 2.05
CA GLU A 146 -5.45 15.62 2.59
C GLU A 146 -6.54 15.65 1.51
N GLU A 147 -6.23 16.14 0.31
CA GLU A 147 -7.18 16.12 -0.82
C GLU A 147 -7.54 14.69 -1.24
N ILE A 148 -6.57 13.76 -1.24
CA ILE A 148 -6.84 12.34 -1.50
C ILE A 148 -7.71 11.74 -0.39
N LEU A 149 -7.44 12.06 0.88
CA LEU A 149 -8.27 11.56 1.99
C LEU A 149 -9.71 12.08 1.94
N ARG A 150 -9.93 13.32 1.47
CA ARG A 150 -11.27 13.85 1.21
C ARG A 150 -11.98 13.09 0.09
N ILE A 151 -11.24 12.65 -0.92
CA ILE A 151 -11.78 11.78 -1.99
C ILE A 151 -12.20 10.42 -1.39
N PHE A 152 -11.36 9.82 -0.54
CA PHE A 152 -11.69 8.55 0.13
C PHE A 152 -12.88 8.68 1.09
N GLU A 153 -12.96 9.77 1.84
CA GLU A 153 -14.09 10.08 2.72
C GLU A 153 -15.40 10.21 1.93
N ASN A 154 -15.36 10.83 0.75
CA ASN A 154 -16.53 10.95 -0.10
C ASN A 154 -17.03 9.60 -0.64
N VAL A 155 -16.11 8.65 -0.89
CA VAL A 155 -16.43 7.34 -1.46
C VAL A 155 -16.87 6.34 -0.39
N ALA A 156 -16.10 6.23 0.70
CA ALA A 156 -16.29 5.19 1.71
C ALA A 156 -16.95 5.72 3.00
N GLY A 157 -17.09 7.03 3.16
CA GLY A 157 -17.52 7.67 4.42
C GLY A 157 -16.43 7.68 5.51
N GLN A 158 -15.24 7.16 5.22
CA GLN A 158 -14.12 7.07 6.15
C GLN A 158 -12.83 7.54 5.49
N ARG A 159 -11.94 8.16 6.28
CA ARG A 159 -10.73 8.82 5.75
C ARG A 159 -9.56 7.87 5.49
N MET A 160 -9.32 6.89 6.35
CA MET A 160 -8.19 5.95 6.24
C MET A 160 -8.68 4.53 6.02
N MET A 161 -9.19 3.88 7.07
CA MET A 161 -9.75 2.53 6.98
C MET A 161 -11.07 2.64 6.23
N THR A 162 -11.12 2.19 4.98
CA THR A 162 -12.27 2.45 4.08
C THR A 162 -13.11 1.20 3.86
N SER A 163 -12.53 0.00 3.96
CA SER A 163 -13.20 -1.28 3.73
C SER A 163 -14.12 -1.30 2.49
N TYR A 164 -13.71 -0.55 1.45
CA TYR A 164 -14.55 -0.24 0.30
C TYR A 164 -14.51 -1.34 -0.76
N PHE A 165 -13.34 -1.95 -0.96
CA PHE A 165 -13.23 -3.15 -1.78
C PHE A 165 -13.82 -4.34 -1.03
N ARG A 166 -14.68 -5.08 -1.72
CA ARG A 166 -15.37 -6.25 -1.20
C ARG A 166 -15.22 -7.40 -2.19
N VAL A 167 -15.36 -8.62 -1.69
CA VAL A 167 -15.34 -9.82 -2.52
C VAL A 167 -16.46 -9.74 -3.55
N GLY A 168 -16.09 -9.82 -4.83
CA GLY A 168 -17.00 -9.67 -5.97
C GLY A 168 -17.07 -8.26 -6.56
N GLY A 169 -16.33 -7.28 -6.04
CA GLY A 169 -16.26 -5.95 -6.65
C GLY A 169 -15.97 -4.82 -5.65
N VAL A 170 -16.89 -3.87 -5.58
CA VAL A 170 -16.76 -2.68 -4.74
C VAL A 170 -18.07 -2.49 -3.99
N SER A 171 -18.03 -2.02 -2.76
CA SER A 171 -19.19 -2.02 -1.86
C SER A 171 -20.38 -1.17 -2.31
N MET A 172 -20.13 -0.05 -2.99
CA MET A 172 -21.17 0.89 -3.44
C MET A 172 -20.66 1.64 -4.67
N GLU A 173 -21.56 2.11 -5.53
CA GLU A 173 -21.15 3.02 -6.60
C GLU A 173 -20.58 4.34 -6.05
N PRO A 174 -19.55 4.91 -6.69
CA PRO A 174 -19.01 6.20 -6.29
C PRO A 174 -20.06 7.31 -6.50
N PRO A 175 -20.08 8.35 -5.65
CA PRO A 175 -21.00 9.47 -5.80
C PRO A 175 -20.70 10.28 -7.07
N LEU A 176 -21.70 10.99 -7.61
CA LEU A 176 -21.60 11.72 -8.88
C LEU A 176 -20.44 12.74 -8.93
N ASP A 177 -20.14 13.40 -7.80
CA ASP A 177 -19.07 14.40 -7.68
C ASP A 177 -17.65 13.78 -7.62
N PHE A 178 -17.54 12.46 -7.46
CA PHE A 178 -16.27 11.76 -7.32
C PHE A 178 -15.33 12.01 -8.51
N PHE A 179 -15.83 11.80 -9.73
CA PHE A 179 -15.01 11.91 -10.95
C PHE A 179 -14.50 13.34 -11.18
N ALA A 180 -15.31 14.35 -10.85
CA ALA A 180 -14.93 15.75 -10.97
C ALA A 180 -13.77 16.09 -10.00
N ARG A 181 -13.84 15.60 -8.76
CA ARG A 181 -12.77 15.79 -7.76
C ARG A 181 -11.48 15.09 -8.14
N VAL A 182 -11.55 13.84 -8.59
CA VAL A 182 -10.35 13.09 -9.03
C VAL A 182 -9.72 13.79 -10.23
N LYS A 183 -10.53 14.27 -11.19
CA LYS A 183 -10.03 15.03 -12.35
C LYS A 183 -9.32 16.32 -11.93
N LYS A 184 -9.89 17.08 -11.00
CA LYS A 184 -9.27 18.30 -10.45
C LYS A 184 -7.93 17.98 -9.77
N PHE A 185 -7.89 16.94 -8.94
CA PHE A 185 -6.64 16.51 -8.30
C PHE A 185 -5.58 16.10 -9.33
N ALA A 186 -5.96 15.27 -10.32
CA ALA A 186 -5.05 14.79 -11.36
C ALA A 186 -4.50 15.91 -12.27
N SER A 187 -5.22 17.03 -12.43
CA SER A 187 -4.72 18.20 -13.16
C SER A 187 -3.67 18.99 -12.38
N THR A 188 -3.84 19.12 -11.06
CA THR A 188 -2.97 19.99 -10.23
C THR A 188 -1.75 19.25 -9.69
N PHE A 189 -1.84 17.93 -9.49
CA PHE A 189 -0.81 17.19 -8.76
C PHE A 189 0.55 17.13 -9.48
N ASN A 190 0.60 17.16 -10.82
CA ASN A 190 1.86 17.22 -11.57
C ASN A 190 2.72 18.44 -11.17
N GLU A 191 2.11 19.63 -11.10
CA GLU A 191 2.80 20.86 -10.71
C GLU A 191 3.34 20.77 -9.28
N LYS A 192 2.67 20.01 -8.41
CA LYS A 192 3.10 19.78 -7.02
C LYS A 192 4.28 18.84 -6.92
N VAL A 193 4.34 17.81 -7.76
CA VAL A 193 5.50 16.93 -7.85
C VAL A 193 6.73 17.73 -8.32
N ASP A 194 6.57 18.62 -9.29
CA ASP A 194 7.65 19.49 -9.78
C ASP A 194 8.14 20.46 -8.69
N GLU A 195 7.23 20.98 -7.84
CA GLU A 195 7.56 21.78 -6.66
C GLU A 195 8.46 20.99 -5.68
N TYR A 196 8.16 19.71 -5.43
CA TYR A 196 8.98 18.87 -4.54
C TYR A 196 10.36 18.55 -5.13
N GLU A 197 10.42 18.23 -6.43
CA GLU A 197 11.71 18.01 -7.10
C GLU A 197 12.59 19.26 -7.09
N GLY A 198 11.99 20.44 -7.31
CA GLY A 198 12.71 21.71 -7.24
C GLY A 198 13.37 21.96 -5.88
N LEU A 199 12.75 21.49 -4.80
CA LEU A 199 13.27 21.65 -3.43
C LEU A 199 14.31 20.60 -3.03
N LEU A 200 14.18 19.36 -3.52
CA LEU A 200 14.97 18.22 -3.05
C LEU A 200 15.99 17.71 -4.08
N THR A 201 15.59 17.55 -5.33
CA THR A 201 16.37 16.79 -6.33
C THR A 201 17.72 17.45 -6.64
N ALA A 202 17.75 18.78 -6.75
CA ALA A 202 18.96 19.56 -7.01
C ALA A 202 19.69 20.02 -5.73
N ASN A 203 19.17 19.72 -4.54
CA ASN A 203 19.73 20.18 -3.28
C ASN A 203 21.00 19.40 -2.93
N THR A 204 22.11 20.11 -2.70
CA THR A 204 23.41 19.52 -2.38
C THR A 204 23.41 18.77 -1.06
N ILE A 205 22.64 19.24 -0.06
CA ILE A 205 22.51 18.57 1.24
C ILE A 205 21.79 17.23 1.06
N TRP A 206 20.69 17.22 0.29
CA TRP A 206 19.94 15.99 0.01
C TRP A 206 20.80 14.98 -0.74
N MET A 207 21.47 15.41 -1.81
CA MET A 207 22.39 14.54 -2.56
C MET A 207 23.52 13.99 -1.68
N GLY A 208 24.14 14.83 -0.85
CA GLY A 208 25.22 14.41 0.05
C GLY A 208 24.79 13.39 1.12
N ARG A 209 23.49 13.32 1.46
CA ARG A 209 22.95 12.40 2.46
C ARG A 209 22.32 11.14 1.87
N THR A 210 22.07 11.10 0.57
CA THR A 210 21.31 10.01 -0.08
C THR A 210 22.10 9.27 -1.17
N LYS A 211 23.07 9.93 -1.80
CA LYS A 211 23.92 9.31 -2.84
C LYS A 211 25.03 8.49 -2.20
N GLY A 212 25.22 7.26 -2.65
CA GLY A 212 26.19 6.30 -2.08
C GLY A 212 25.82 5.74 -0.71
N VAL A 213 24.58 5.94 -0.25
CA VAL A 213 24.11 5.47 1.06
C VAL A 213 23.18 4.28 0.88
N ALA A 214 23.40 3.23 1.68
CA ALA A 214 22.62 1.99 1.69
C ALA A 214 22.46 1.35 0.30
N TYR A 215 23.57 1.28 -0.43
CA TYR A 215 23.67 0.58 -1.71
C TYR A 215 23.27 -0.89 -1.57
N ILE A 216 22.44 -1.37 -2.49
CA ILE A 216 22.06 -2.78 -2.61
C ILE A 216 22.33 -3.19 -4.06
N SER A 217 23.05 -4.31 -4.25
CA SER A 217 23.28 -4.88 -5.57
C SER A 217 22.04 -5.63 -6.08
N ALA A 218 21.92 -5.84 -7.40
CA ALA A 218 20.81 -6.61 -7.97
C ALA A 218 20.74 -8.05 -7.42
N GLU A 219 21.89 -8.70 -7.25
CA GLU A 219 21.99 -10.07 -6.74
C GLU A 219 21.58 -10.15 -5.27
N ASP A 220 22.06 -9.21 -4.44
CA ASP A 220 21.69 -9.14 -3.02
C ASP A 220 20.21 -8.80 -2.84
N ALA A 221 19.64 -7.93 -3.67
CA ALA A 221 18.22 -7.57 -3.61
C ALA A 221 17.34 -8.81 -3.83
N ILE A 222 17.69 -9.66 -4.79
CA ILE A 222 16.97 -10.91 -5.08
C ILE A 222 17.18 -11.91 -3.93
N ALA A 223 18.42 -12.08 -3.46
CA ALA A 223 18.73 -13.02 -2.39
C ALA A 223 18.02 -12.67 -1.06
N LEU A 224 17.84 -11.38 -0.78
CA LEU A 224 17.11 -10.88 0.39
C LEU A 224 15.59 -10.84 0.20
N GLY A 225 15.08 -11.13 -0.99
CA GLY A 225 13.65 -11.08 -1.30
C GLY A 225 13.06 -9.67 -1.27
N VAL A 226 13.86 -8.65 -1.58
CA VAL A 226 13.42 -7.25 -1.64
C VAL A 226 12.54 -7.05 -2.88
N THR A 227 11.41 -6.38 -2.73
CA THR A 227 10.46 -6.11 -3.83
C THR A 227 10.25 -4.60 -4.07
N GLY A 228 9.50 -4.27 -5.13
CA GLY A 228 9.04 -2.92 -5.41
C GLY A 228 10.11 -1.92 -5.82
N PRO A 229 9.98 -0.64 -5.39
CA PRO A 229 10.91 0.43 -5.79
C PRO A 229 12.36 0.15 -5.38
N SER A 230 12.58 -0.60 -4.30
CA SER A 230 13.93 -0.96 -3.83
C SER A 230 14.61 -1.97 -4.75
N LEU A 231 13.85 -2.92 -5.30
CA LEU A 231 14.34 -3.89 -6.28
C LEU A 231 14.64 -3.20 -7.63
N ARG A 232 13.71 -2.36 -8.09
CA ARG A 232 13.84 -1.59 -9.34
C ARG A 232 14.95 -0.55 -9.30
N ALA A 233 15.32 -0.05 -8.12
CA ALA A 233 16.48 0.83 -7.92
C ALA A 233 17.82 0.13 -8.08
N SER A 234 17.84 -1.19 -7.90
CA SER A 234 19.04 -2.01 -7.95
C SER A 234 19.31 -2.55 -9.37
N GLY A 235 18.45 -2.23 -10.34
CA GLY A 235 18.60 -2.59 -11.76
C GLY A 235 17.75 -3.77 -12.24
N VAL A 236 16.90 -4.33 -11.38
CA VAL A 236 16.02 -5.45 -11.74
C VAL A 236 14.69 -4.92 -12.26
N ASP A 237 14.38 -5.19 -13.52
CA ASP A 237 13.12 -4.79 -14.16
C ASP A 237 12.00 -5.80 -13.80
N TRP A 238 11.33 -5.55 -12.67
CA TRP A 238 10.24 -6.37 -12.17
C TRP A 238 9.11 -5.51 -11.60
N ASP A 239 7.88 -5.67 -12.10
CA ASP A 239 6.67 -5.02 -11.57
C ASP A 239 5.46 -5.93 -11.82
N LEU A 240 4.77 -6.32 -10.75
CA LEU A 240 3.63 -7.25 -10.86
C LEU A 240 2.51 -6.69 -11.74
N ARG A 241 2.35 -5.37 -11.85
CA ARG A 241 1.28 -4.79 -12.70
C ARG A 241 1.50 -5.00 -14.19
N ARG A 242 2.76 -5.15 -14.62
CA ARG A 242 3.13 -5.42 -16.02
C ARG A 242 3.37 -6.91 -16.26
N ASP A 243 4.10 -7.57 -15.36
CA ASP A 243 4.59 -8.92 -15.58
C ASP A 243 3.56 -9.99 -15.15
N MET A 244 2.71 -9.69 -14.16
CA MET A 244 1.62 -10.56 -13.67
C MET A 244 0.34 -9.74 -13.42
N PRO A 245 -0.26 -9.21 -14.48
CA PRO A 245 -1.33 -8.23 -14.40
C PRO A 245 -2.57 -8.76 -13.67
N TYR A 246 -3.18 -7.88 -12.87
CA TYR A 246 -4.43 -8.14 -12.15
C TYR A 246 -5.42 -6.99 -12.39
N SER A 247 -6.71 -7.18 -12.13
CA SER A 247 -7.74 -6.11 -12.20
C SER A 247 -7.71 -5.23 -13.48
N SER A 248 -7.42 -5.82 -14.65
CA SER A 248 -7.28 -5.10 -15.93
C SER A 248 -6.10 -4.09 -16.03
N TYR A 249 -5.02 -4.24 -15.23
CA TYR A 249 -3.81 -3.40 -15.39
C TYR A 249 -3.22 -3.44 -16.82
N ASP A 250 -3.45 -4.53 -17.57
CA ASP A 250 -3.07 -4.70 -18.99
C ASP A 250 -3.60 -3.63 -19.95
N LYS A 251 -4.72 -2.99 -19.60
CA LYS A 251 -5.37 -2.01 -20.47
C LYS A 251 -4.76 -0.61 -20.33
N PHE A 252 -3.91 -0.41 -19.34
CA PHE A 252 -3.30 0.88 -19.04
C PHE A 252 -1.87 0.96 -19.61
N GLN A 253 -1.53 2.11 -20.17
CA GLN A 253 -0.19 2.35 -20.70
C GLN A 253 0.62 3.16 -19.69
N PHE A 254 1.61 2.53 -19.08
CA PHE A 254 2.55 3.18 -18.17
C PHE A 254 3.95 2.62 -18.35
N LYS A 255 4.95 3.40 -17.93
CA LYS A 255 6.34 2.96 -17.92
C LYS A 255 6.74 2.61 -16.49
N VAL A 256 7.30 1.42 -16.31
CA VAL A 256 7.92 1.01 -15.05
C VAL A 256 9.30 1.66 -15.02
N PRO A 257 9.59 2.57 -14.06
CA PRO A 257 10.90 3.18 -14.00
C PRO A 257 11.89 2.20 -13.37
N VAL A 258 13.10 2.11 -13.92
CA VAL A 258 14.18 1.24 -13.47
C VAL A 258 15.47 2.06 -13.45
N ALA A 259 16.28 1.89 -12.41
CA ALA A 259 17.58 2.54 -12.27
C ALA A 259 18.63 1.52 -11.80
N THR A 260 19.90 1.79 -12.07
CA THR A 260 21.01 0.86 -11.76
C THR A 260 21.85 1.30 -10.55
N GLY A 261 21.48 2.39 -9.88
CA GLY A 261 22.33 2.99 -8.86
C GLY A 261 22.26 2.34 -7.48
N GLY A 262 21.21 1.59 -7.14
CA GLY A 262 21.06 0.86 -5.87
C GLY A 262 20.91 1.71 -4.60
N ASP A 263 21.28 2.99 -4.67
CA ASP A 263 21.32 3.94 -3.56
C ASP A 263 19.95 4.49 -3.16
N VAL A 264 19.87 5.06 -1.95
CA VAL A 264 18.68 5.79 -1.45
C VAL A 264 18.24 6.89 -2.42
N TYR A 265 19.17 7.63 -3.03
CA TYR A 265 18.83 8.67 -4.02
C TYR A 265 18.10 8.09 -5.25
N THR A 266 18.55 6.93 -5.74
CA THR A 266 17.88 6.30 -6.89
C THR A 266 16.50 5.77 -6.55
N ARG A 267 16.31 5.21 -5.35
CA ARG A 267 14.97 4.85 -4.84
C ARG A 267 14.06 6.06 -4.73
N TYR A 268 14.61 7.21 -4.37
CA TYR A 268 13.87 8.47 -4.30
C TYR A 268 13.39 8.93 -5.68
N MET A 269 14.29 8.96 -6.67
CA MET A 269 13.93 9.33 -8.04
C MET A 269 12.87 8.39 -8.63
N LEU A 270 12.98 7.09 -8.34
CA LEU A 270 12.02 6.08 -8.78
C LEU A 270 10.63 6.30 -8.22
N ARG A 271 10.51 6.58 -6.91
CA ARG A 271 9.20 6.83 -6.28
C ARG A 271 8.55 8.11 -6.79
N ILE A 272 9.34 9.13 -7.14
CA ILE A 272 8.80 10.33 -7.79
C ILE A 272 8.28 10.02 -9.18
N GLU A 273 9.05 9.27 -9.97
CA GLU A 273 8.59 8.87 -11.30
C GLU A 273 7.35 7.98 -11.21
N GLU A 274 7.28 7.07 -10.23
CA GLU A 274 6.07 6.29 -9.96
C GLU A 274 4.85 7.17 -9.65
N MET A 275 5.01 8.25 -8.88
CA MET A 275 3.90 9.19 -8.66
C MET A 275 3.40 9.81 -9.98
N ARG A 276 4.30 10.15 -10.91
CA ARG A 276 3.92 10.66 -12.24
C ARG A 276 3.21 9.61 -13.08
N GLN A 277 3.72 8.38 -13.07
CA GLN A 277 3.11 7.27 -13.82
C GLN A 277 1.72 6.91 -13.26
N SER A 278 1.55 6.91 -11.93
CA SER A 278 0.25 6.72 -11.28
C SER A 278 -0.77 7.78 -11.69
N ILE A 279 -0.39 9.05 -11.82
CA ILE A 279 -1.27 10.10 -12.34
C ILE A 279 -1.67 9.82 -13.78
N GLY A 280 -0.73 9.35 -14.60
CA GLY A 280 -0.98 8.91 -15.98
C GLY A 280 -2.06 7.84 -16.04
N ILE A 281 -1.96 6.81 -15.18
CA ILE A 281 -2.94 5.73 -15.07
C ILE A 281 -4.30 6.29 -14.59
N VAL A 282 -4.32 7.17 -13.59
CA VAL A 282 -5.56 7.80 -13.11
C VAL A 282 -6.27 8.57 -14.23
N LYS A 283 -5.53 9.33 -15.05
CA LYS A 283 -6.11 10.05 -16.20
C LYS A 283 -6.70 9.09 -17.23
N GLN A 284 -5.97 8.03 -17.58
CA GLN A 284 -6.46 7.00 -18.50
C GLN A 284 -7.70 6.28 -17.95
N ALA A 285 -7.73 5.99 -16.65
CA ALA A 285 -8.87 5.35 -15.99
C ALA A 285 -10.11 6.24 -15.99
N LEU A 286 -9.95 7.56 -15.88
CA LEU A 286 -11.07 8.51 -15.98
C LEU A 286 -11.64 8.62 -17.39
N GLU A 287 -10.78 8.55 -18.42
CA GLU A 287 -11.20 8.69 -19.82
C GLU A 287 -11.80 7.42 -20.42
N GLY A 288 -11.30 6.24 -20.01
CA GLY A 288 -11.69 4.96 -20.59
C GLY A 288 -12.69 4.14 -19.76
N MET A 289 -13.26 4.68 -18.68
CA MET A 289 -14.09 3.89 -17.76
C MET A 289 -15.32 3.29 -18.46
N PRO A 290 -15.49 1.95 -18.46
CA PRO A 290 -16.64 1.33 -19.09
C PRO A 290 -17.91 1.52 -18.26
N GLU A 291 -19.05 1.64 -18.94
CA GLU A 291 -20.36 1.55 -18.30
C GLU A 291 -20.68 0.10 -17.90
N GLY A 292 -21.47 -0.08 -16.84
CA GLY A 292 -21.88 -1.41 -16.37
C GLY A 292 -22.03 -1.51 -14.86
N PRO A 293 -22.33 -2.72 -14.34
CA PRO A 293 -22.39 -2.97 -12.91
C PRO A 293 -20.99 -2.90 -12.29
N VAL A 294 -20.95 -2.57 -11.00
CA VAL A 294 -19.71 -2.47 -10.22
C VAL A 294 -19.43 -3.77 -9.44
N GLU A 295 -20.45 -4.58 -9.23
CA GLU A 295 -20.40 -5.84 -8.50
C GLU A 295 -20.65 -7.05 -9.44
N ALA A 296 -20.04 -8.18 -9.12
CA ALA A 296 -20.19 -9.44 -9.85
C ALA A 296 -21.59 -10.03 -9.68
N ASP A 297 -22.06 -10.74 -10.70
CA ASP A 297 -23.34 -11.45 -10.69
C ASP A 297 -23.23 -12.77 -9.91
N ALA A 298 -23.03 -12.66 -8.60
CA ALA A 298 -22.84 -13.79 -7.69
C ALA A 298 -23.74 -13.63 -6.44
N PRO A 299 -25.03 -13.98 -6.50
CA PRO A 299 -26.01 -13.69 -5.44
C PRO A 299 -25.76 -14.43 -4.12
N LYS A 300 -24.89 -15.44 -4.12
CA LYS A 300 -24.49 -16.18 -2.91
C LYS A 300 -23.32 -15.53 -2.16
N VAL A 301 -22.62 -14.58 -2.79
CA VAL A 301 -21.37 -13.98 -2.26
C VAL A 301 -21.51 -12.48 -2.10
N VAL A 302 -22.08 -11.82 -3.12
CA VAL A 302 -22.34 -10.38 -3.15
C VAL A 302 -23.69 -10.08 -2.49
N LEU A 303 -23.73 -8.99 -1.72
CA LEU A 303 -24.96 -8.55 -1.07
C LEU A 303 -25.94 -7.98 -2.11
N PRO A 304 -27.23 -8.33 -2.06
CA PRO A 304 -28.19 -7.80 -3.01
C PRO A 304 -28.51 -6.33 -2.72
N ASP A 305 -28.92 -5.61 -3.78
CA ASP A 305 -29.39 -4.23 -3.69
C ASP A 305 -30.48 -4.07 -2.63
N ARG A 306 -30.43 -2.95 -1.89
CA ARG A 306 -31.41 -2.65 -0.83
C ARG A 306 -32.85 -2.58 -1.33
N GLU A 307 -33.06 -2.18 -2.58
CA GLU A 307 -34.40 -2.13 -3.18
C GLU A 307 -34.92 -3.54 -3.52
N LYS A 308 -34.06 -4.40 -4.06
CA LYS A 308 -34.39 -5.81 -4.34
C LYS A 308 -34.66 -6.58 -3.06
N MET A 309 -33.90 -6.31 -1.99
CA MET A 309 -34.12 -6.90 -0.66
C MET A 309 -35.54 -6.65 -0.12
N LYS A 310 -36.14 -5.49 -0.41
CA LYS A 310 -37.48 -5.13 0.07
C LYS A 310 -38.62 -5.74 -0.75
N THR A 311 -38.34 -6.08 -2.01
CA THR A 311 -39.37 -6.52 -2.97
C THR A 311 -39.33 -8.02 -3.25
N GLN A 312 -38.15 -8.63 -3.21
CA GLN A 312 -37.92 -10.04 -3.55
C GLN A 312 -37.55 -10.86 -2.31
N MET A 313 -38.28 -11.95 -2.08
CA MET A 313 -38.02 -12.86 -0.97
C MET A 313 -36.63 -13.52 -1.07
N GLU A 314 -36.19 -13.87 -2.28
CA GLU A 314 -34.90 -14.51 -2.52
C GLU A 314 -33.73 -13.60 -2.11
N ALA A 315 -33.78 -12.32 -2.47
CA ALA A 315 -32.79 -11.33 -2.08
C ALA A 315 -32.70 -11.18 -0.55
N LEU A 316 -33.84 -11.22 0.14
CA LEU A 316 -33.86 -11.18 1.61
C LEU A 316 -33.22 -12.44 2.23
N ILE A 317 -33.49 -13.62 1.66
CA ILE A 317 -32.87 -14.88 2.11
C ILE A 317 -31.35 -14.83 1.92
N TYR A 318 -30.88 -14.39 0.75
CA TYR A 318 -29.44 -14.28 0.48
C TYR A 318 -28.78 -13.27 1.42
N HIS A 319 -29.36 -12.08 1.59
CA HIS A 319 -28.85 -11.09 2.53
C HIS A 319 -28.75 -11.65 3.95
N PHE A 320 -29.79 -12.32 4.44
CA PHE A 320 -29.79 -12.90 5.79
C PHE A 320 -28.71 -13.96 5.96
N LYS A 321 -28.55 -14.88 5.00
CA LYS A 321 -27.52 -15.94 5.06
C LYS A 321 -26.11 -15.37 4.99
N ILE A 322 -25.84 -14.47 4.05
CA ILE A 322 -24.50 -13.88 3.86
C ILE A 322 -24.07 -13.12 5.14
N VAL A 323 -24.98 -12.39 5.78
CA VAL A 323 -24.65 -11.60 6.98
C VAL A 323 -24.51 -12.46 8.25
N THR A 324 -25.28 -13.55 8.38
CA THR A 324 -25.28 -14.39 9.59
C THR A 324 -24.29 -15.54 9.54
N GLU A 325 -24.26 -16.28 8.43
CA GLU A 325 -23.43 -17.47 8.22
C GLU A 325 -22.17 -17.18 7.41
N GLY A 326 -22.20 -16.11 6.58
CA GLY A 326 -21.17 -15.84 5.59
C GLY A 326 -21.41 -16.62 4.29
N PHE A 327 -20.42 -16.58 3.39
CA PHE A 327 -20.40 -17.43 2.20
C PHE A 327 -19.38 -18.56 2.38
N ALA A 328 -19.72 -19.76 1.90
CA ALA A 328 -18.81 -20.88 1.88
C ALA A 328 -17.80 -20.75 0.73
N VAL A 329 -16.53 -20.96 1.04
CA VAL A 329 -15.43 -21.00 0.05
C VAL A 329 -15.04 -22.47 -0.18
N PRO A 330 -14.81 -22.90 -1.43
CA PRO A 330 -14.29 -24.23 -1.70
C PRO A 330 -12.98 -24.51 -0.94
N PRO A 331 -12.75 -25.75 -0.46
CA PRO A 331 -11.50 -26.09 0.20
C PRO A 331 -10.34 -25.99 -0.80
N GLY A 332 -9.34 -25.19 -0.48
CA GLY A 332 -8.17 -24.97 -1.32
C GLY A 332 -7.21 -23.93 -0.74
N GLU A 333 -6.05 -23.80 -1.36
CA GLU A 333 -5.01 -22.83 -1.00
C GLU A 333 -4.69 -21.98 -2.22
N VAL A 334 -4.61 -20.66 -2.04
CA VAL A 334 -4.29 -19.72 -3.11
C VAL A 334 -3.28 -18.71 -2.60
N TYR A 335 -2.25 -18.48 -3.42
CA TYR A 335 -1.36 -17.35 -3.29
C TYR A 335 -1.71 -16.30 -4.35
N GLN A 336 -1.87 -15.06 -3.88
CA GLN A 336 -2.07 -13.89 -4.73
C GLN A 336 -1.16 -12.78 -4.23
N ALA A 337 -0.41 -12.19 -5.16
CA ALA A 337 0.41 -11.02 -4.91
C ALA A 337 -0.13 -9.84 -5.72
N ILE A 338 0.17 -8.64 -5.26
CA ILE A 338 -0.10 -7.38 -5.95
C ILE A 338 1.09 -6.45 -5.73
N GLU A 339 1.28 -5.48 -6.63
CA GLU A 339 2.32 -4.47 -6.46
C GLU A 339 1.81 -3.39 -5.48
N SER A 340 2.16 -3.49 -4.20
CA SER A 340 1.85 -2.43 -3.24
C SER A 340 2.75 -1.19 -3.48
N PRO A 341 2.45 -0.01 -2.91
CA PRO A 341 3.36 1.14 -2.97
C PRO A 341 4.71 0.87 -2.27
N ARG A 342 4.78 -0.16 -1.42
CA ARG A 342 6.00 -0.59 -0.74
C ARG A 342 6.75 -1.70 -1.47
N GLY A 343 6.10 -2.33 -2.45
CA GLY A 343 6.57 -3.51 -3.18
C GLY A 343 5.76 -4.75 -2.91
#